data_AF-A0A376DTA9-F1
#
_entry.id   AF-A0A376DTA9-F1
#
_cell.length_a   1.000
_cell.length_b   1.000
_cell.length_c   1.000
_cell.angle_alpha   90.00
_cell.angle_beta   90.00
_cell.angle_gamma   90.00
#
_symmetry.space_group_name_H-M   'P 1'
#
loop_
_entity.id
_entity.type
_entity.pdbx_description
1 polymer ?
#
loop_
_entity_poly.entity_id
_entity_poly.type
_entity_poly.pdbx_seq_one_letter_code
_entity_poly.pdbx_strand_id
1 'polypeptide(L)'
;MKKLLLPLITLSLLSCSSEDTLEDVNIQNNEIQTKNDLLQRGGGGFVNTPTDPQNKVWQIIDYPWQIYGFYSSFLNKHMYSSSGHPSMIPKTQPGQSWYFLDRALGATDGEGNGNGSMISSWFNTNTQDLVLTTNPNEFTGQNGWEKVNDLGKSFIGNEPGTFPIYRYFRNETKSHFYTRDKNELGDGKNGFVYEGIAFYLKEPAPYEYRIHDGTFYQDKKTNSVYVVMEGQLRMIENTEVLTRVFDFRNKRPLNMPATYINKVDDIEIIQGSRGPMIQANARLSEDVNTGMRYFSDPNGTRGNLKIIPSMLFDIYHFNDGSLVRTTGTNNSRLQELKKTY
;
A
#
# COMPACT_ATOMS: atom_id res chain seq x y z
N MET A 1 46.66 -2.73 67.81
CA MET A 1 46.84 -3.75 66.76
C MET A 1 47.06 -3.05 65.42
N LYS A 2 48.18 -3.30 64.76
CA LYS A 2 48.54 -2.81 63.42
C LYS A 2 47.65 -3.46 62.35
N LYS A 3 47.10 -2.69 61.40
CA LYS A 3 46.73 -3.13 60.02
C LYS A 3 46.81 -1.89 59.11
N LEU A 4 47.94 -1.64 58.46
CA LEU A 4 48.40 -2.14 57.15
C LEU A 4 47.56 -1.59 55.98
N LEU A 5 48.10 -0.54 55.32
CA LEU A 5 47.72 -0.08 53.99
C LEU A 5 48.12 -1.12 52.93
N LEU A 6 47.25 -1.37 51.95
CA LEU A 6 47.64 -1.89 50.62
C LEU A 6 47.13 -0.91 49.55
N PRO A 7 47.96 -0.51 48.57
CA PRO A 7 47.56 0.44 47.53
C PRO A 7 46.78 -0.28 46.43
N LEU A 8 45.73 0.38 45.93
CA LEU A 8 44.97 -0.03 44.76
C LEU A 8 45.77 0.37 43.51
N ILE A 9 46.29 -0.62 42.77
CA ILE A 9 46.90 -0.39 41.46
C ILE A 9 45.77 -0.15 40.47
N THR A 10 45.60 1.10 40.03
CA THR A 10 44.75 1.44 38.89
C THR A 10 45.48 1.08 37.60
N LEU A 11 45.09 -0.04 36.99
CA LEU A 11 45.49 -0.39 35.64
C LEU A 11 44.59 0.40 34.67
N SER A 12 45.09 1.51 34.12
CA SER A 12 44.44 2.22 33.03
C SER A 12 44.65 1.44 31.73
N LEU A 13 43.68 0.59 31.38
CA LEU A 13 43.56 0.09 30.01
C LEU A 13 42.96 1.21 29.15
N LEU A 14 43.82 1.85 28.36
CA LEU A 14 43.44 2.58 27.16
C LEU A 14 42.70 1.63 26.23
N SER A 15 41.37 1.75 26.16
CA SER A 15 40.55 1.11 25.14
C SER A 15 40.36 2.09 24.00
N CYS A 16 41.16 1.93 22.94
CA CYS A 16 40.87 2.49 21.62
C CYS A 16 39.84 1.61 20.91
N SER A 17 38.94 2.25 20.15
CA SER A 17 37.84 1.70 19.33
C SER A 17 36.55 1.34 20.08
N SER A 18 35.66 2.32 20.22
CA SER A 18 34.24 2.06 20.50
C SER A 18 33.27 3.01 19.80
N GLU A 19 33.73 4.05 19.09
CA GLU A 19 32.82 4.99 18.41
C GLU A 19 32.31 4.44 17.07
N ASP A 20 33.19 3.94 16.19
CA ASP A 20 32.78 3.43 14.86
C ASP A 20 31.78 2.26 14.96
N THR A 21 31.98 1.36 15.94
CA THR A 21 31.08 0.20 16.12
C THR A 21 29.71 0.58 16.67
N LEU A 22 29.61 1.67 17.43
CA LEU A 22 28.34 2.17 17.94
C LEU A 22 27.54 2.90 16.85
N GLU A 23 28.22 3.63 15.96
CA GLU A 23 27.57 4.25 14.79
C GLU A 23 26.97 3.20 13.86
N ASP A 24 27.73 2.15 13.52
CA ASP A 24 27.25 1.06 12.65
C ASP A 24 26.03 0.32 13.23
N VAL A 25 26.05 0.03 14.53
CA VAL A 25 24.92 -0.62 15.23
C VAL A 25 23.68 0.28 15.25
N ASN A 26 23.87 1.60 15.44
CA ASN A 26 22.76 2.55 15.41
C ASN A 26 22.14 2.64 14.01
N ILE A 27 22.95 2.63 12.94
CA ILE A 27 22.45 2.64 11.56
C ILE A 27 21.62 1.37 11.31
N GLN A 28 22.11 0.19 11.66
CA GLN A 28 21.38 -1.07 11.49
C GLN A 28 20.04 -1.09 12.25
N ASN A 29 20.03 -0.64 13.50
CA ASN A 29 18.80 -0.56 14.29
C ASN A 29 17.77 0.39 13.66
N ASN A 30 18.23 1.54 13.14
CA ASN A 30 17.38 2.50 12.45
C ASN A 30 16.86 1.97 11.11
N GLU A 31 17.63 1.15 10.37
CA GLU A 31 17.12 0.47 9.17
C GLU A 31 16.00 -0.53 9.51
N ILE A 32 16.14 -1.28 10.61
CA ILE A 32 15.11 -2.20 11.10
C ILE A 32 13.85 -1.42 11.51
N GLN A 33 14.01 -0.33 12.25
CA GLN A 33 12.89 0.50 12.66
C GLN A 33 12.18 1.10 11.44
N THR A 34 12.93 1.64 10.48
CA THR A 34 12.37 2.18 9.24
C THR A 34 11.57 1.13 8.48
N LYS A 35 12.08 -0.10 8.39
CA LYS A 35 11.35 -1.22 7.78
C LYS A 35 10.06 -1.53 8.52
N ASN A 36 10.07 -1.54 9.85
CA ASN A 36 8.87 -1.79 10.66
C ASN A 36 7.85 -0.66 10.50
N ASP A 37 8.29 0.60 10.49
CA ASP A 37 7.41 1.75 10.29
C ASP A 37 6.82 1.74 8.87
N LEU A 38 7.59 1.40 7.84
CA LEU A 38 7.06 1.24 6.48
C LEU A 38 6.03 0.11 6.38
N LEU A 39 6.26 -1.03 7.04
CA LEU A 39 5.34 -2.17 7.01
C LEU A 39 4.05 -1.92 7.82
N GLN A 40 4.15 -1.31 8.99
CA GLN A 40 3.00 -1.14 9.89
C GLN A 40 2.29 0.20 9.73
N ARG A 41 3.04 1.22 9.33
CA ARG A 41 2.57 2.60 9.24
C ARG A 41 2.70 3.13 7.83
N GLY A 42 3.26 2.43 6.86
CA GLY A 42 3.38 2.97 5.50
C GLY A 42 4.20 4.26 5.37
N GLY A 43 4.96 4.65 6.40
CA GLY A 43 5.85 5.79 6.39
C GLY A 43 7.20 5.41 6.97
N GLY A 44 8.30 5.91 6.41
CA GLY A 44 9.66 5.63 6.86
C GLY A 44 10.42 6.92 7.14
N GLY A 45 11.40 6.87 8.04
CA GLY A 45 12.23 8.02 8.41
C GLY A 45 13.66 7.92 7.90
N PHE A 46 14.31 9.07 7.75
CA PHE A 46 15.76 9.12 7.59
C PHE A 46 16.44 8.81 8.94
N VAL A 47 17.61 8.17 8.92
CA VAL A 47 18.28 7.63 10.14
C VAL A 47 18.48 8.68 11.23
N ASN A 48 18.77 9.93 10.84
CA ASN A 48 19.08 11.03 11.75
C ASN A 48 17.99 12.11 11.82
N THR A 49 16.79 11.83 11.29
CA THR A 49 15.66 12.75 11.36
C THR A 49 14.51 12.04 12.07
N PRO A 50 14.18 12.40 13.33
CA PRO A 50 13.02 11.84 14.00
C PRO A 50 11.77 12.13 13.17
N THR A 51 11.07 11.07 12.76
CA THR A 51 9.75 11.20 12.15
C THR A 51 8.72 11.37 13.25
N ASP A 52 7.81 12.33 13.09
CA ASP A 52 6.65 12.42 13.97
C ASP A 52 5.76 11.20 13.71
N PRO A 53 5.54 10.32 14.70
CA PRO A 53 4.67 9.16 14.53
C PRO A 53 3.23 9.52 14.13
N GLN A 54 2.81 10.75 14.40
CA GLN A 54 1.49 11.27 14.03
C GLN A 54 1.41 11.66 12.55
N ASN A 55 2.55 11.83 11.86
CA ASN A 55 2.55 12.14 10.44
C ASN A 55 1.91 11.01 9.65
N LYS A 56 0.82 11.35 8.96
CA LYS A 56 0.04 10.44 8.14
C LYS A 56 -0.50 11.23 6.97
N VAL A 57 -0.31 10.69 5.76
CA VAL A 57 -1.03 11.10 4.56
C VAL A 57 -2.04 10.02 4.24
N TRP A 58 -3.24 10.41 3.86
CA TRP A 58 -4.34 9.48 3.61
C TRP A 58 -5.34 10.07 2.63
N GLN A 59 -6.20 9.22 2.09
CA GLN A 59 -7.35 9.63 1.30
C GLN A 59 -8.57 8.83 1.74
N ILE A 60 -9.75 9.39 1.52
CA ILE A 60 -10.99 8.64 1.70
C ILE A 60 -11.23 7.83 0.44
N ILE A 61 -11.35 6.51 0.59
CA ILE A 61 -11.84 5.63 -0.47
C ILE A 61 -13.32 5.39 -0.21
N ASP A 62 -14.14 5.78 -1.17
CA ASP A 62 -15.55 5.43 -1.19
C ASP A 62 -15.72 3.99 -1.68
N TYR A 63 -16.68 3.27 -1.09
CA TYR A 63 -17.06 1.91 -1.48
C TYR A 63 -15.95 0.83 -1.34
N PRO A 64 -15.15 0.84 -0.25
CA PRO A 64 -14.09 -0.14 -0.08
C PRO A 64 -14.69 -1.55 0.09
N TRP A 65 -14.01 -2.54 -0.49
CA TRP A 65 -14.32 -3.97 -0.34
C TRP A 65 -15.76 -4.38 -0.73
N GLN A 66 -16.37 -3.59 -1.59
CA GLN A 66 -17.70 -3.85 -2.09
C GLN A 66 -17.71 -5.04 -3.07
N ILE A 67 -18.72 -5.90 -2.96
CA ILE A 67 -18.99 -6.95 -3.94
C ILE A 67 -20.00 -6.42 -4.95
N TYR A 68 -19.56 -6.35 -6.20
CA TYR A 68 -20.35 -5.93 -7.34
C TYR A 68 -20.92 -7.14 -8.06
N GLY A 69 -22.20 -7.08 -8.42
CA GLY A 69 -22.90 -8.05 -9.26
C GLY A 69 -23.06 -7.50 -10.68
N PHE A 70 -22.79 -8.35 -11.66
CA PHE A 70 -22.89 -8.04 -13.08
C PHE A 70 -23.84 -9.03 -13.75
N TYR A 71 -24.66 -8.54 -14.67
CA TYR A 71 -25.48 -9.38 -15.53
C TYR A 71 -24.89 -9.48 -16.92
N SER A 72 -24.73 -10.71 -17.42
CA SER A 72 -24.41 -10.98 -18.82
C SER A 72 -25.67 -11.26 -19.61
N SER A 73 -26.01 -10.37 -20.53
CA SER A 73 -27.11 -10.59 -21.48
C SER A 73 -26.83 -11.71 -22.48
N PHE A 74 -25.54 -11.93 -22.79
CA PHE A 74 -25.11 -12.99 -23.71
C PHE A 74 -25.22 -14.38 -23.08
N LEU A 75 -24.76 -14.54 -21.83
CA LEU A 75 -24.81 -15.82 -21.13
C LEU A 75 -26.14 -16.05 -20.41
N ASN A 76 -26.92 -14.98 -20.19
CA ASN A 76 -28.06 -14.94 -19.28
C ASN A 76 -27.66 -15.42 -17.87
N LYS A 77 -26.62 -14.80 -17.30
CA LYS A 77 -26.03 -15.18 -16.00
C LYS A 77 -25.61 -13.98 -15.18
N HIS A 78 -25.56 -14.17 -13.86
CA HIS A 78 -24.99 -13.21 -12.93
C HIS A 78 -23.58 -13.62 -12.53
N MET A 79 -22.69 -12.64 -12.47
CA MET A 79 -21.29 -12.78 -12.07
C MET A 79 -20.99 -11.76 -10.98
N TYR A 80 -19.92 -11.98 -10.22
CA TYR A 80 -19.59 -11.15 -9.07
C TYR A 80 -18.09 -10.90 -8.97
N SER A 81 -17.72 -9.71 -8.50
CA SER A 81 -16.32 -9.31 -8.34
C SER A 81 -16.18 -8.28 -7.22
N SER A 82 -15.00 -8.19 -6.62
CA SER A 82 -14.61 -7.09 -5.73
C SER A 82 -14.26 -5.80 -6.48
N SER A 83 -14.21 -5.85 -7.82
CA SER A 83 -14.02 -4.69 -8.68
C SER A 83 -15.31 -4.30 -9.38
N GLY A 84 -15.60 -3.00 -9.40
CA GLY A 84 -16.68 -2.43 -10.21
C GLY A 84 -16.40 -2.44 -11.72
N HIS A 85 -15.27 -2.99 -12.17
CA HIS A 85 -14.89 -2.99 -13.58
C HIS A 85 -15.20 -4.35 -14.27
N PRO A 86 -16.02 -4.38 -15.34
CA PRO A 86 -16.41 -5.62 -16.03
C PRO A 86 -15.26 -6.47 -16.57
N SER A 87 -14.08 -5.89 -16.79
CA SER A 87 -12.91 -6.63 -17.27
C SER A 87 -12.36 -7.63 -16.25
N MET A 88 -12.74 -7.49 -14.98
CA MET A 88 -12.29 -8.37 -13.88
C MET A 88 -13.16 -9.62 -13.74
N ILE A 89 -14.19 -9.79 -14.58
CA ILE A 89 -15.06 -10.95 -14.54
C ILE A 89 -14.41 -12.13 -15.28
N PRO A 90 -14.34 -13.32 -14.66
CA PRO A 90 -13.77 -14.50 -15.29
C PRO A 90 -14.58 -14.95 -16.50
N LYS A 91 -13.89 -15.45 -17.53
CA LYS A 91 -14.47 -15.90 -18.80
C LYS A 91 -13.62 -17.01 -19.41
N THR A 92 -14.25 -17.97 -20.09
CA THR A 92 -13.56 -19.07 -20.78
C THR A 92 -13.27 -18.83 -22.25
N GLN A 93 -13.97 -17.87 -22.89
CA GLN A 93 -13.76 -17.56 -24.30
C GLN A 93 -13.37 -16.09 -24.50
N PRO A 94 -12.37 -15.79 -25.34
CA PRO A 94 -12.13 -14.43 -25.83
C PRO A 94 -13.30 -14.03 -26.75
N GLY A 95 -14.14 -13.10 -26.30
CA GLY A 95 -15.34 -12.68 -27.04
C GLY A 95 -16.25 -11.73 -26.27
N GLN A 96 -17.41 -11.40 -26.85
CA GLN A 96 -18.41 -10.51 -26.28
C GLN A 96 -19.24 -11.21 -25.20
N SER A 97 -18.89 -11.00 -23.93
CA SER A 97 -19.68 -11.49 -22.78
C SER A 97 -20.70 -10.47 -22.26
N TRP A 98 -20.72 -9.25 -22.82
CA TRP A 98 -21.63 -8.13 -22.51
C TRP A 98 -22.12 -8.08 -21.06
N TYR A 99 -21.20 -7.74 -20.15
CA TYR A 99 -21.50 -7.55 -18.74
C TYR A 99 -21.95 -6.11 -18.48
N PHE A 100 -23.08 -5.99 -17.78
CA PHE A 100 -23.59 -4.74 -17.26
C PHE A 100 -23.49 -4.78 -15.74
N LEU A 101 -23.05 -3.68 -15.13
CA LEU A 101 -23.14 -3.54 -13.68
C LEU A 101 -24.63 -3.57 -13.32
N ASP A 102 -25.02 -4.55 -12.52
CA ASP A 102 -26.41 -4.80 -12.14
C ASP A 102 -26.67 -4.32 -10.71
N ARG A 103 -25.78 -4.67 -9.77
CA ARG A 103 -25.99 -4.39 -8.35
C ARG A 103 -24.71 -4.25 -7.54
N ALA A 104 -24.86 -3.63 -6.38
CA ALA A 104 -23.94 -3.72 -5.26
C ALA A 104 -24.55 -4.62 -4.19
N LEU A 105 -23.86 -5.68 -3.79
CA LEU A 105 -24.36 -6.55 -2.71
C LEU A 105 -24.14 -5.93 -1.32
N GLY A 106 -23.03 -5.23 -1.15
CA GLY A 106 -22.56 -4.71 0.14
C GLY A 106 -21.03 -4.84 0.24
N ALA A 107 -20.47 -4.45 1.37
CA ALA A 107 -19.04 -4.55 1.66
C ALA A 107 -18.71 -5.70 2.61
N THR A 108 -17.55 -6.33 2.39
CA THR A 108 -16.94 -7.28 3.32
C THR A 108 -16.21 -6.53 4.44
N ASP A 109 -15.64 -7.27 5.41
CA ASP A 109 -14.82 -6.68 6.48
C ASP A 109 -13.53 -6.01 5.99
N GLY A 110 -13.07 -6.35 4.77
CA GLY A 110 -11.98 -5.74 4.04
C GLY A 110 -10.58 -5.96 4.57
N GLU A 111 -10.41 -5.90 5.88
CA GLU A 111 -9.12 -5.95 6.56
C GLU A 111 -8.70 -7.38 6.91
N GLY A 112 -9.56 -8.37 6.69
CA GLY A 112 -9.33 -9.75 7.15
C GLY A 112 -9.30 -9.87 8.69
N ASN A 113 -9.65 -8.80 9.41
CA ASN A 113 -9.74 -8.72 10.86
C ASN A 113 -11.12 -9.12 11.39
N GLY A 114 -12.09 -9.30 10.51
CA GLY A 114 -13.45 -9.71 10.83
C GLY A 114 -13.52 -11.11 11.41
N ASN A 115 -14.59 -11.32 12.17
CA ASN A 115 -14.83 -12.56 12.91
C ASN A 115 -15.57 -13.61 12.08
N GLY A 116 -16.07 -13.28 10.89
CA GLY A 116 -16.75 -14.23 10.02
C GLY A 116 -15.81 -14.99 9.08
N SER A 117 -16.41 -15.89 8.31
CA SER A 117 -15.69 -16.73 7.35
C SER A 117 -15.29 -15.95 6.08
N MET A 118 -14.14 -16.32 5.49
CA MET A 118 -13.69 -15.78 4.21
C MET A 118 -14.72 -16.08 3.10
N ILE A 119 -15.14 -15.06 2.36
CA ILE A 119 -15.96 -15.22 1.16
C ILE A 119 -15.00 -15.43 -0.01
N SER A 120 -15.15 -16.57 -0.68
CA SER A 120 -14.38 -16.92 -1.87
C SER A 120 -15.28 -17.01 -3.10
N SER A 121 -14.75 -16.59 -4.24
CA SER A 121 -15.40 -16.71 -5.55
C SER A 121 -14.86 -17.92 -6.31
N TRP A 122 -15.76 -18.72 -6.88
CA TRP A 122 -15.45 -19.94 -7.62
C TRP A 122 -16.12 -19.89 -8.97
N PHE A 123 -15.37 -20.13 -10.02
CA PHE A 123 -15.85 -20.10 -11.39
C PHE A 123 -15.83 -21.50 -11.97
N ASN A 124 -16.94 -21.91 -12.58
CA ASN A 124 -17.00 -23.17 -13.29
C ASN A 124 -16.67 -22.94 -14.77
N THR A 125 -15.57 -23.48 -15.27
CA THR A 125 -15.11 -23.28 -16.65
C THR A 125 -15.99 -24.00 -17.68
N ASN A 126 -16.67 -25.09 -17.29
CA ASN A 126 -17.55 -25.83 -18.18
C ASN A 126 -18.90 -25.13 -18.37
N THR A 127 -19.47 -24.61 -17.29
CA THR A 127 -20.80 -23.99 -17.32
C THR A 127 -20.75 -22.47 -17.42
N GLN A 128 -19.63 -21.82 -17.12
CA GLN A 128 -19.52 -20.37 -16.87
C GLN A 128 -20.46 -19.90 -15.75
N ASP A 129 -20.54 -20.67 -14.67
CA ASP A 129 -21.22 -20.24 -13.44
C ASP A 129 -20.21 -19.61 -12.47
N LEU A 130 -20.67 -18.70 -11.63
CA LEU A 130 -19.84 -18.12 -10.56
C LEU A 130 -20.57 -18.17 -9.23
N VAL A 131 -19.92 -18.80 -8.25
CA VAL A 131 -20.45 -19.00 -6.90
C VAL A 131 -19.59 -18.25 -5.90
N LEU A 132 -20.27 -17.52 -5.02
CA LEU A 132 -19.71 -16.95 -3.81
C LEU A 132 -20.03 -17.86 -2.63
N THR A 133 -19.01 -18.25 -1.88
CA THR A 133 -19.16 -19.17 -0.75
C THR A 133 -18.21 -18.90 0.39
N THR A 134 -18.71 -19.12 1.60
CA THR A 134 -17.93 -19.16 2.85
C THR A 134 -17.44 -20.58 3.19
N ASN A 135 -17.87 -21.59 2.41
CA ASN A 135 -17.45 -22.98 2.56
C ASN A 135 -16.79 -23.49 1.26
N PRO A 136 -15.50 -23.18 1.01
CA PRO A 136 -14.80 -23.56 -0.23
C PRO A 136 -14.67 -25.08 -0.44
N ASN A 137 -14.90 -25.89 0.60
CA ASN A 137 -14.88 -27.33 0.48
C ASN A 137 -16.03 -27.86 -0.40
N GLU A 138 -17.06 -27.04 -0.66
CA GLU A 138 -18.15 -27.42 -1.56
C GLU A 138 -17.72 -27.51 -3.04
N PHE A 139 -16.56 -26.97 -3.43
CA PHE A 139 -16.07 -27.01 -4.81
C PHE A 139 -14.64 -27.51 -4.99
N THR A 140 -13.86 -27.57 -3.90
CA THR A 140 -12.49 -28.07 -3.95
C THR A 140 -12.43 -29.47 -4.57
N GLY A 141 -11.68 -29.62 -5.66
CA GLY A 141 -11.51 -30.90 -6.37
C GLY A 141 -12.68 -31.32 -7.26
N GLN A 142 -13.74 -30.52 -7.37
CA GLN A 142 -14.83 -30.79 -8.31
C GLN A 142 -14.45 -30.37 -9.74
N ASN A 143 -14.88 -31.17 -10.72
CA ASN A 143 -14.52 -30.97 -12.12
C ASN A 143 -15.00 -29.60 -12.64
N GLY A 144 -14.06 -28.83 -13.21
CA GLY A 144 -14.30 -27.52 -13.81
C GLY A 144 -14.44 -26.35 -12.84
N TRP A 145 -14.46 -26.57 -11.52
CA TRP A 145 -14.51 -25.48 -10.55
C TRP A 145 -13.12 -25.00 -10.18
N GLU A 146 -12.91 -23.69 -10.33
CA GLU A 146 -11.65 -23.03 -10.03
C GLU A 146 -11.90 -21.86 -9.08
N LYS A 147 -11.11 -21.76 -8.01
CA LYS A 147 -11.14 -20.60 -7.13
C LYS A 147 -10.55 -19.40 -7.88
N VAL A 148 -11.30 -18.30 -7.94
CA VAL A 148 -10.89 -17.07 -8.64
C VAL A 148 -10.22 -16.11 -7.66
N ASN A 149 -10.94 -15.66 -6.63
CA ASN A 149 -10.47 -14.67 -5.67
C ASN A 149 -11.03 -14.92 -4.27
N ASP A 150 -10.30 -14.48 -3.26
CA ASP A 150 -10.85 -14.16 -1.93
C ASP A 150 -11.36 -12.72 -1.94
N LEU A 151 -12.60 -12.52 -1.47
CA LEU A 151 -13.30 -11.21 -1.55
C LEU A 151 -13.31 -10.45 -0.21
N GLY A 152 -12.78 -11.06 0.85
CA GLY A 152 -12.85 -10.57 2.23
C GLY A 152 -13.78 -11.44 3.10
N LYS A 153 -13.75 -11.25 4.41
CA LYS A 153 -14.58 -12.02 5.34
C LYS A 153 -15.99 -11.46 5.43
N SER A 154 -16.93 -12.38 5.58
CA SER A 154 -18.31 -12.08 5.99
C SER A 154 -18.31 -11.48 7.40
N PHE A 155 -19.39 -10.77 7.74
CA PHE A 155 -19.71 -10.45 9.13
C PHE A 155 -20.50 -11.58 9.78
N ILE A 156 -20.59 -11.55 11.12
CA ILE A 156 -21.53 -12.40 11.86
C ILE A 156 -22.91 -11.75 11.80
N GLY A 157 -23.96 -12.52 11.48
CA GLY A 157 -25.30 -11.98 11.20
C GLY A 157 -26.04 -11.29 12.35
N ASN A 158 -25.50 -11.31 13.57
CA ASN A 158 -26.03 -10.58 14.72
C ASN A 158 -25.26 -9.28 15.03
N GLU A 159 -24.26 -8.93 14.24
CA GLU A 159 -23.53 -7.67 14.40
C GLU A 159 -24.39 -6.47 13.94
N PRO A 160 -24.26 -5.31 14.60
CA PRO A 160 -24.94 -4.08 14.18
C PRO A 160 -24.64 -3.70 12.72
N GLY A 161 -25.68 -3.33 11.99
CA GLY A 161 -25.59 -2.90 10.59
C GLY A 161 -25.40 -4.01 9.57
N THR A 162 -25.39 -5.28 9.97
CA THR A 162 -25.33 -6.41 9.04
C THR A 162 -26.66 -6.70 8.39
N PHE A 163 -26.61 -7.21 7.16
CA PHE A 163 -27.77 -7.76 6.45
C PHE A 163 -27.39 -9.05 5.71
N PRO A 164 -28.35 -9.98 5.55
CA PRO A 164 -28.12 -11.24 4.86
C PRO A 164 -28.02 -11.07 3.34
N ILE A 165 -27.20 -11.91 2.71
CA ILE A 165 -27.19 -12.12 1.27
C ILE A 165 -27.80 -13.49 0.98
N TYR A 166 -28.90 -13.48 0.24
CA TYR A 166 -29.65 -14.65 -0.17
C TYR A 166 -29.08 -15.23 -1.46
N ARG A 167 -28.88 -16.55 -1.51
CA ARG A 167 -28.42 -17.29 -2.69
C ARG A 167 -29.59 -18.03 -3.34
N TYR A 168 -29.60 -17.99 -4.67
CA TYR A 168 -30.54 -18.70 -5.51
C TYR A 168 -29.82 -19.40 -6.64
N PHE A 169 -30.36 -20.54 -7.09
CA PHE A 169 -29.85 -21.28 -8.23
C PHE A 169 -30.90 -21.44 -9.32
N ARG A 170 -30.52 -21.17 -10.58
CA ARG A 170 -31.34 -21.45 -11.76
C ARG A 170 -30.75 -22.59 -12.57
N ASN A 171 -31.47 -23.71 -12.60
CA ASN A 171 -31.01 -24.93 -13.25
C ASN A 171 -30.91 -24.81 -14.78
N GLU A 172 -31.80 -24.04 -15.41
CA GLU A 172 -31.86 -23.89 -16.88
C GLU A 172 -30.56 -23.30 -17.44
N THR A 173 -30.04 -22.25 -16.81
CA THR A 173 -28.81 -21.57 -17.25
C THR A 173 -27.57 -21.98 -16.46
N LYS A 174 -27.70 -22.81 -15.41
CA LYS A 174 -26.62 -23.11 -14.45
C LYS A 174 -26.00 -21.81 -13.93
N SER A 175 -26.81 -20.99 -13.25
CA SER A 175 -26.38 -19.69 -12.73
C SER A 175 -26.81 -19.53 -11.29
N HIS A 176 -25.87 -19.10 -10.45
CA HIS A 176 -26.21 -18.58 -9.14
C HIS A 176 -26.55 -17.10 -9.19
N PHE A 177 -27.44 -16.69 -8.30
CA PHE A 177 -27.89 -15.33 -8.13
C PHE A 177 -27.88 -14.96 -6.65
N TYR A 178 -27.46 -13.73 -6.36
CA TYR A 178 -27.30 -13.22 -5.01
C TYR A 178 -28.03 -11.88 -4.89
N THR A 179 -28.79 -11.74 -3.82
CA THR A 179 -29.46 -10.48 -3.49
C THR A 179 -29.53 -10.27 -1.98
N ARG A 180 -29.55 -9.00 -1.57
CA ARG A 180 -29.87 -8.59 -0.20
C ARG A 180 -31.37 -8.41 0.04
N ASP A 181 -32.19 -8.39 -1.01
CA ASP A 181 -33.65 -8.26 -0.92
C ASP A 181 -34.34 -9.58 -1.25
N LYS A 182 -34.82 -10.30 -0.21
CA LYS A 182 -35.55 -11.55 -0.39
C LYS A 182 -36.83 -11.37 -1.22
N ASN A 183 -37.40 -10.17 -1.26
CA ASN A 183 -38.66 -9.92 -1.97
C ASN A 183 -38.52 -9.98 -3.49
N GLU A 184 -37.29 -9.90 -4.04
CA GLU A 184 -37.05 -10.02 -5.48
C GLU A 184 -37.55 -11.36 -6.04
N LEU A 185 -37.28 -12.45 -5.31
CA LEU A 185 -37.56 -13.82 -5.76
C LEU A 185 -38.37 -14.65 -4.76
N GLY A 186 -38.56 -14.19 -3.52
CA GLY A 186 -39.24 -14.96 -2.47
C GLY A 186 -38.51 -16.29 -2.22
N ASP A 187 -39.27 -17.38 -2.16
CA ASP A 187 -38.70 -18.75 -2.09
C ASP A 187 -38.39 -19.35 -3.47
N GLY A 188 -38.68 -18.61 -4.55
CA GLY A 188 -38.33 -18.97 -5.92
C GLY A 188 -39.22 -18.27 -6.96
N LYS A 189 -38.60 -17.80 -8.05
CA LYS A 189 -39.28 -17.12 -9.17
C LYS A 189 -38.40 -17.20 -10.44
N ASN A 190 -39.01 -17.25 -11.63
CA ASN A 190 -38.28 -17.24 -12.91
C ASN A 190 -37.20 -18.35 -13.03
N GLY A 191 -37.50 -19.55 -12.54
CA GLY A 191 -36.58 -20.69 -12.56
C GLY A 191 -35.51 -20.68 -11.45
N PHE A 192 -35.41 -19.60 -10.67
CA PHE A 192 -34.54 -19.55 -9.50
C PHE A 192 -35.19 -20.26 -8.30
N VAL A 193 -34.41 -21.09 -7.63
CA VAL A 193 -34.76 -21.79 -6.39
C VAL A 193 -33.93 -21.20 -5.25
N TYR A 194 -34.58 -20.88 -4.13
CA TYR A 194 -33.89 -20.35 -2.95
C TYR A 194 -33.02 -21.42 -2.27
N GLU A 195 -31.76 -21.06 -1.98
CA GLU A 195 -30.78 -21.96 -1.35
C GLU A 195 -30.40 -21.55 0.08
N GLY A 196 -30.89 -20.42 0.57
CA GLY A 196 -30.60 -19.92 1.92
C GLY A 196 -29.82 -18.61 1.94
N ILE A 197 -29.40 -18.23 3.15
CA ILE A 197 -28.47 -17.13 3.38
C ILE A 197 -27.05 -17.65 3.15
N ALA A 198 -26.31 -17.04 2.22
CA ALA A 198 -24.94 -17.45 1.94
C ALA A 198 -23.92 -16.81 2.91
N PHE A 199 -24.11 -15.53 3.24
CA PHE A 199 -23.23 -14.75 4.12
C PHE A 199 -23.90 -13.42 4.50
N TYR A 200 -23.23 -12.62 5.34
CA TYR A 200 -23.70 -11.31 5.80
C TYR A 200 -22.71 -10.22 5.42
N LEU A 201 -23.23 -9.11 4.91
CA LEU A 201 -22.46 -7.92 4.53
C LEU A 201 -22.94 -6.70 5.33
N LYS A 202 -22.19 -5.60 5.24
CA LYS A 202 -22.62 -4.27 5.73
C LYS A 202 -22.69 -3.29 4.56
N GLU A 203 -23.26 -2.13 4.81
CA GLU A 203 -23.09 -1.01 3.90
C GLU A 203 -21.61 -0.65 3.84
N PRO A 204 -21.07 -0.30 2.65
CA PRO A 204 -19.73 0.24 2.54
C PRO A 204 -19.63 1.54 3.36
N ALA A 205 -18.70 1.58 4.30
CA ALA A 205 -18.34 2.80 5.00
C ALA A 205 -17.13 3.44 4.31
N PRO A 206 -17.04 4.78 4.24
CA PRO A 206 -15.82 5.45 3.79
C PRO A 206 -14.62 4.95 4.60
N TYR A 207 -13.53 4.61 3.91
CA TYR A 207 -12.32 4.10 4.55
C TYR A 207 -11.16 5.07 4.36
N GLU A 208 -10.48 5.38 5.45
CA GLU A 208 -9.23 6.15 5.41
C GLU A 208 -8.09 5.25 4.93
N TYR A 209 -7.76 5.36 3.65
CA TYR A 209 -6.62 4.67 3.08
C TYR A 209 -5.34 5.46 3.32
N ARG A 210 -4.42 4.87 4.10
CA ARG A 210 -3.11 5.46 4.32
C ARG A 210 -2.28 5.40 3.04
N ILE A 211 -1.72 6.53 2.66
CA ILE A 211 -0.86 6.65 1.49
C ILE A 211 0.58 6.44 1.92
N HIS A 212 1.27 5.58 1.18
CA HIS A 212 2.64 5.19 1.48
C HIS A 212 3.66 6.22 1.05
N ASP A 213 4.74 6.30 1.81
CA ASP A 213 5.98 6.99 1.43
C ASP A 213 6.47 6.54 0.04
N GLY A 214 6.99 7.49 -0.74
CA GLY A 214 7.40 7.27 -2.14
C GLY A 214 6.27 7.40 -3.16
N THR A 215 5.03 7.62 -2.72
CA THR A 215 3.91 7.86 -3.64
C THR A 215 3.97 9.29 -4.20
N PHE A 216 3.95 9.40 -5.52
CA PHE A 216 3.91 10.69 -6.24
C PHE A 216 2.50 11.03 -6.72
N TYR A 217 2.18 12.32 -6.69
CA TYR A 217 0.94 12.89 -7.20
C TYR A 217 1.20 14.10 -8.10
N GLN A 218 0.35 14.29 -9.11
CA GLN A 218 0.28 15.52 -9.89
C GLN A 218 -1.13 16.09 -9.77
N ASP A 219 -1.22 17.32 -9.27
CA ASP A 219 -2.45 18.08 -9.26
C ASP A 219 -2.75 18.59 -10.67
N LYS A 220 -3.86 18.16 -11.28
CA LYS A 220 -4.25 18.63 -12.62
C LYS A 220 -4.64 20.10 -12.64
N LYS A 221 -5.09 20.66 -11.51
CA LYS A 221 -5.55 22.06 -11.41
C LYS A 221 -4.39 23.04 -11.42
N THR A 222 -3.34 22.76 -10.65
CA THR A 222 -2.16 23.64 -10.55
C THR A 222 -0.96 23.16 -11.35
N ASN A 223 -1.00 21.93 -11.87
CA ASN A 223 0.13 21.22 -12.49
C ASN A 223 1.31 20.97 -11.52
N SER A 224 1.12 21.16 -10.22
CA SER A 224 2.14 20.94 -9.19
C SER A 224 2.32 19.45 -8.92
N VAL A 225 3.55 19.06 -8.59
CA VAL A 225 3.91 17.66 -8.27
C VAL A 225 4.24 17.54 -6.79
N TYR A 226 3.78 16.45 -6.18
CA TYR A 226 3.96 16.15 -4.78
C TYR A 226 4.52 14.74 -4.59
N VAL A 227 5.22 14.53 -3.48
CA VAL A 227 5.69 13.23 -3.03
C VAL A 227 5.36 13.06 -1.55
N VAL A 228 4.99 11.85 -1.15
CA VAL A 228 4.86 11.50 0.26
C VAL A 228 6.23 11.08 0.80
N MET A 229 6.76 11.84 1.76
CA MET A 229 8.02 11.53 2.44
C MET A 229 7.86 11.80 3.94
N GLU A 230 8.41 10.92 4.77
CA GLU A 230 8.36 11.03 6.23
C GLU A 230 6.91 11.11 6.74
N GLY A 231 5.97 10.45 6.06
CA GLY A 231 4.54 10.51 6.36
C GLY A 231 3.87 11.87 6.07
N GLN A 232 4.52 12.74 5.29
CA GLN A 232 4.01 14.06 4.92
C GLN A 232 3.92 14.23 3.40
N LEU A 233 2.88 14.92 2.93
CA LEU A 233 2.80 15.32 1.52
C LEU A 233 3.65 16.58 1.31
N ARG A 234 4.65 16.48 0.44
CA ARG A 234 5.62 17.55 0.17
C ARG A 234 5.55 17.95 -1.30
N MET A 235 5.37 19.24 -1.56
CA MET A 235 5.41 19.78 -2.92
C MET A 235 6.84 19.79 -3.45
N ILE A 236 7.02 19.52 -4.74
CA ILE A 236 8.30 19.62 -5.43
C ILE A 236 8.31 20.94 -6.20
N GLU A 237 9.31 21.78 -5.94
CA GLU A 237 9.34 23.16 -6.43
C GLU A 237 9.22 23.26 -7.96
N ASN A 238 9.92 22.39 -8.71
CA ASN A 238 9.90 22.41 -10.16
C ASN A 238 10.37 21.08 -10.77
N THR A 239 10.22 20.97 -12.09
CA THR A 239 10.59 19.77 -12.88
C THR A 239 12.09 19.44 -12.85
N GLU A 240 12.96 20.43 -12.66
CA GLU A 240 14.40 20.20 -12.55
C GLU A 240 14.72 19.36 -11.31
N VAL A 241 14.20 19.74 -10.14
CA VAL A 241 14.35 18.94 -8.92
C VAL A 241 13.73 17.57 -9.09
N LEU A 242 12.52 17.51 -9.66
CA LEU A 242 11.81 16.26 -9.88
C LEU A 242 12.68 15.24 -10.64
N THR A 243 13.26 15.64 -11.76
CA THR A 243 14.05 14.77 -12.64
C THR A 243 15.48 14.56 -12.17
N ARG A 244 16.04 15.52 -11.43
CA ARG A 244 17.39 15.43 -10.88
C ARG A 244 17.42 14.58 -9.62
N VAL A 245 16.51 14.78 -8.67
CA VAL A 245 16.52 14.06 -7.38
C VAL A 245 15.88 12.69 -7.48
N PHE A 246 14.83 12.53 -8.30
CA PHE A 246 14.07 11.29 -8.37
C PHE A 246 14.22 10.58 -9.73
N ASP A 247 14.21 9.26 -9.73
CA ASP A 247 14.35 8.42 -10.91
C ASP A 247 13.00 7.86 -11.38
N PHE A 248 12.52 8.41 -12.48
CA PHE A 248 11.36 7.89 -13.22
C PHE A 248 11.79 7.02 -14.42
N ARG A 249 13.09 6.76 -14.60
CA ARG A 249 13.58 5.93 -15.71
C ARG A 249 13.33 4.47 -15.36
N ASN A 250 12.45 3.84 -16.14
CA ASN A 250 12.16 2.39 -16.21
C ASN A 250 13.31 1.47 -15.73
N LYS A 251 13.40 1.19 -14.43
CA LYS A 251 14.20 0.08 -13.91
C LYS A 251 13.31 -0.85 -13.12
N ARG A 252 12.64 -1.78 -13.82
CA ARG A 252 12.24 -3.07 -13.25
C ARG A 252 12.52 -4.20 -14.24
N PRO A 253 13.03 -5.35 -13.79
CA PRO A 253 12.82 -6.62 -14.49
C PRO A 253 11.31 -6.90 -14.58
N LEU A 254 10.85 -7.64 -15.60
CA LEU A 254 9.44 -8.04 -15.82
C LEU A 254 8.44 -6.97 -16.30
N ASN A 255 8.84 -6.03 -17.17
CA ASN A 255 7.88 -5.29 -18.03
C ASN A 255 6.75 -4.54 -17.28
N MET A 256 7.00 -4.13 -16.03
CA MET A 256 6.08 -3.28 -15.26
C MET A 256 6.33 -1.80 -15.60
N PRO A 257 5.28 -0.98 -15.74
CA PRO A 257 5.44 0.42 -16.12
C PRO A 257 6.23 1.23 -15.08
N ALA A 258 7.07 2.17 -15.56
CA ALA A 258 7.69 3.24 -14.77
C ALA A 258 6.65 3.89 -13.86
N THR A 259 7.07 4.18 -12.63
CA THR A 259 6.33 4.88 -11.58
C THR A 259 5.34 5.91 -12.14
N TYR A 260 4.05 5.60 -12.05
CA TYR A 260 2.99 6.54 -12.43
C TYR A 260 2.85 7.59 -11.33
N ILE A 261 3.22 8.83 -11.66
CA ILE A 261 2.77 9.98 -10.88
C ILE A 261 1.23 9.98 -10.96
N ASN A 262 0.57 9.78 -9.82
CA ASN A 262 -0.89 9.66 -9.76
C ASN A 262 -1.52 11.02 -10.04
N LYS A 263 -2.29 11.13 -11.13
CA LYS A 263 -2.94 12.38 -11.49
C LYS A 263 -4.28 12.50 -10.76
N VAL A 264 -4.42 13.55 -9.97
CA VAL A 264 -5.63 13.86 -9.20
C VAL A 264 -6.23 15.17 -9.70
N ASP A 265 -7.55 15.30 -9.68
CA ASP A 265 -8.22 16.50 -10.17
C ASP A 265 -7.99 17.71 -9.24
N ASP A 266 -7.88 17.46 -7.93
CA ASP A 266 -7.48 18.42 -6.92
C ASP A 266 -6.66 17.67 -5.86
N ILE A 267 -5.51 18.22 -5.45
CA ILE A 267 -4.62 17.56 -4.47
C ILE A 267 -5.24 17.49 -3.07
N GLU A 268 -6.27 18.29 -2.78
CA GLU A 268 -6.92 18.29 -1.47
C GLU A 268 -7.70 17.01 -1.16
N ILE A 269 -7.91 16.12 -2.15
CA ILE A 269 -8.40 14.75 -1.87
C ILE A 269 -7.39 13.93 -1.05
N ILE A 270 -6.12 14.31 -1.13
CA ILE A 270 -5.02 13.73 -0.36
C ILE A 270 -4.90 14.54 0.93
N GLN A 271 -5.34 13.97 2.04
CA GLN A 271 -5.46 14.61 3.34
C GLN A 271 -4.30 14.22 4.28
N GLY A 272 -4.21 14.90 5.43
CA GLY A 272 -3.21 14.64 6.46
C GLY A 272 -2.03 15.62 6.46
N SER A 273 -0.89 15.19 7.00
CA SER A 273 0.26 16.07 7.25
C SER A 273 0.86 16.64 5.96
N ARG A 274 1.08 17.96 5.94
CA ARG A 274 1.83 18.66 4.88
C ARG A 274 3.25 18.93 5.37
N GLY A 275 4.24 18.63 4.54
CA GLY A 275 5.64 18.90 4.84
C GLY A 275 6.19 20.07 4.03
N PRO A 276 7.39 20.56 4.34
CA PRO A 276 8.02 21.64 3.60
C PRO A 276 8.28 21.25 2.15
N MET A 277 8.21 22.23 1.25
CA MET A 277 8.52 22.05 -0.16
C MET A 277 9.95 21.51 -0.36
N ILE A 278 10.13 20.62 -1.32
CA ILE A 278 11.46 20.19 -1.77
C ILE A 278 11.98 21.24 -2.76
N GLN A 279 12.96 22.00 -2.31
CA GLN A 279 13.47 23.17 -3.00
C GLN A 279 14.39 22.84 -4.20
N ALA A 280 14.59 23.82 -5.08
CA ALA A 280 15.45 23.80 -6.27
C ALA A 280 16.86 23.27 -5.99
N ASN A 281 17.39 23.57 -4.81
CA ASN A 281 18.74 23.21 -4.37
C ASN A 281 18.85 21.84 -3.70
N ALA A 282 17.74 21.09 -3.57
CA ALA A 282 17.74 19.79 -2.93
C ALA A 282 18.65 18.82 -3.68
N ARG A 283 19.47 18.01 -3.02
CA ARG A 283 20.50 17.18 -3.67
C ARG A 283 20.72 15.85 -2.98
N LEU A 284 21.26 14.91 -3.74
CA LEU A 284 21.75 13.63 -3.26
C LEU A 284 23.27 13.63 -3.23
N SER A 285 23.85 13.10 -2.15
CA SER A 285 25.29 12.88 -2.05
C SER A 285 25.61 11.52 -1.49
N GLU A 286 26.79 11.00 -1.82
CA GLU A 286 27.31 9.73 -1.32
C GLU A 286 28.70 9.98 -0.74
N ASP A 287 28.93 9.54 0.49
CA ASP A 287 30.27 9.50 1.06
C ASP A 287 31.03 8.30 0.49
N VAL A 288 32.11 8.56 -0.25
CA VAL A 288 32.88 7.48 -0.89
C VAL A 288 33.62 6.58 0.09
N ASN A 289 33.87 7.04 1.32
CA ASN A 289 34.58 6.26 2.34
C ASN A 289 33.66 5.28 3.05
N THR A 290 32.39 5.67 3.27
CA THR A 290 31.43 4.87 4.04
C THR A 290 30.33 4.26 3.17
N GLY A 291 30.15 4.72 1.93
CA GLY A 291 29.02 4.37 1.07
C GLY A 291 27.69 4.99 1.53
N MET A 292 27.68 5.80 2.59
CA MET A 292 26.45 6.40 3.10
C MET A 292 25.90 7.43 2.13
N ARG A 293 24.58 7.39 1.92
CA ARG A 293 23.86 8.30 1.04
C ARG A 293 23.09 9.33 1.86
N TYR A 294 23.02 10.55 1.34
CA TYR A 294 22.39 11.66 2.02
C TYR A 294 21.43 12.39 1.09
N PHE A 295 20.27 12.74 1.61
CA PHE A 295 19.34 13.67 1.01
C PHE A 295 19.47 15.02 1.70
N SER A 296 19.66 16.08 0.93
CA SER A 296 19.71 17.44 1.45
C SER A 296 18.60 18.26 0.82
N ASP A 297 17.73 18.85 1.63
CA ASP A 297 16.61 19.70 1.23
C ASP A 297 16.56 20.99 2.08
N PRO A 298 17.59 21.85 1.99
CA PRO A 298 17.72 22.97 2.90
C PRO A 298 16.61 24.01 2.68
N ASN A 299 15.74 24.21 3.68
CA ASN A 299 14.77 25.29 3.71
C ASN A 299 15.47 26.64 3.95
N GLY A 300 16.03 27.25 2.91
CA GLY A 300 16.58 28.62 2.94
C GLY A 300 18.00 28.78 3.53
N THR A 301 18.47 27.89 4.40
CA THR A 301 19.87 27.88 4.89
C THR A 301 20.43 26.45 4.87
N ARG A 302 21.70 26.26 4.46
CA ARG A 302 22.42 24.96 4.45
C ARG A 302 22.16 24.20 5.76
N GLY A 303 21.86 22.88 5.72
CA GLY A 303 22.08 22.08 6.93
C GLY A 303 21.33 20.78 7.19
N ASN A 304 20.29 20.38 6.45
CA ASN A 304 19.63 19.10 6.76
C ASN A 304 20.17 17.99 5.86
N LEU A 305 21.35 17.45 6.18
CA LEU A 305 21.84 16.21 5.56
C LEU A 305 21.14 15.04 6.23
N LYS A 306 20.12 14.51 5.57
CA LYS A 306 19.35 13.35 6.04
C LYS A 306 19.99 12.08 5.51
N ILE A 307 20.41 11.19 6.40
CA ILE A 307 21.00 9.90 6.02
C ILE A 307 19.89 9.00 5.46
N ILE A 308 20.09 8.50 4.23
CA ILE A 308 19.12 7.68 3.51
C ILE A 308 19.40 6.19 3.84
N PRO A 309 18.48 5.49 4.54
CA PRO A 309 18.52 4.04 4.65
C PRO A 309 18.51 3.38 3.26
N SER A 310 19.21 2.25 3.11
CA SER A 310 19.35 1.58 1.81
C SER A 310 17.99 1.33 1.13
N MET A 311 17.00 0.83 1.88
CA MET A 311 15.65 0.56 1.37
C MET A 311 14.87 1.83 1.00
N LEU A 312 15.05 2.94 1.73
CA LEU A 312 14.35 4.19 1.44
C LEU A 312 14.82 4.83 0.13
N PHE A 313 16.04 4.50 -0.30
CA PHE A 313 16.55 4.97 -1.58
C PHE A 313 15.66 4.54 -2.75
N ASP A 314 15.24 3.28 -2.74
CA ASP A 314 14.36 2.72 -3.77
C ASP A 314 12.90 3.14 -3.58
N ILE A 315 12.42 3.22 -2.33
CA ILE A 315 11.04 3.61 -2.00
C ILE A 315 10.76 5.04 -2.44
N TYR A 316 11.64 5.99 -2.11
CA TYR A 316 11.50 7.36 -2.58
C TYR A 316 11.90 7.55 -4.04
N HIS A 317 12.34 6.48 -4.72
CA HIS A 317 12.80 6.53 -6.09
C HIS A 317 13.91 7.57 -6.28
N PHE A 318 14.92 7.58 -5.42
CA PHE A 318 16.04 8.51 -5.58
C PHE A 318 16.89 8.18 -6.81
N ASN A 319 17.40 9.22 -7.47
CA ASN A 319 18.20 9.10 -8.69
C ASN A 319 19.67 8.86 -8.38
N ASP A 320 20.08 7.59 -8.50
CA ASP A 320 21.46 7.13 -8.34
C ASP A 320 22.43 7.88 -9.27
N GLY A 321 21.98 8.21 -10.48
CA GLY A 321 22.79 8.97 -11.45
C GLY A 321 23.04 10.43 -11.06
N SER A 322 22.35 10.94 -10.05
CA SER A 322 22.51 12.31 -9.54
C SER A 322 23.26 12.40 -8.22
N LEU A 323 23.80 11.28 -7.72
CA LEU A 323 24.62 11.26 -6.51
C LEU A 323 25.91 12.04 -6.72
N VAL A 324 26.07 13.11 -5.93
CA VAL A 324 27.35 13.81 -5.84
C VAL A 324 28.25 13.05 -4.88
N ARG A 325 29.31 12.42 -5.40
CA ARG A 325 30.27 11.66 -4.58
C ARG A 325 31.27 12.60 -3.93
N THR A 326 31.36 12.54 -2.61
CA THR A 326 32.24 13.40 -1.80
C THR A 326 32.97 12.60 -0.73
N THR A 327 34.14 13.06 -0.29
CA THR A 327 34.86 12.49 0.87
C THR A 327 34.54 13.28 2.14
N GLY A 328 34.10 12.62 3.22
CA GLY A 328 34.03 13.23 4.56
C GLY A 328 32.72 13.96 4.89
N THR A 329 31.60 13.47 4.37
CA THR A 329 30.26 14.06 4.53
C THR A 329 29.72 13.97 5.97
N ASN A 330 30.35 13.15 6.83
CA ASN A 330 29.91 12.88 8.20
C ASN A 330 30.70 13.61 9.32
N ASN A 331 31.57 14.57 9.01
CA ASN A 331 32.23 15.31 10.07
C ASN A 331 31.33 16.46 10.53
N SER A 332 30.90 16.45 11.80
CA SER A 332 30.17 17.55 12.45
C SER A 332 30.90 18.90 12.40
N ARG A 333 32.18 18.92 11.97
CA ARG A 333 32.98 20.11 11.69
C ARG A 333 33.07 20.53 10.22
N LEU A 334 32.56 19.76 9.27
CA LEU A 334 32.71 20.05 7.83
C LEU A 334 31.50 20.82 7.28
N GLN A 335 31.48 22.11 7.59
CA GLN A 335 30.79 23.13 6.77
C GLN A 335 31.46 23.36 5.40
N GLU A 336 32.53 22.63 5.08
CA GLU A 336 33.30 22.78 3.84
C GLU A 336 33.27 21.48 3.01
N LEU A 337 32.33 21.43 2.08
CA LEU A 337 32.35 20.47 0.97
C LEU A 337 33.54 20.81 0.06
N LYS A 338 34.61 20.01 0.07
CA LYS A 338 35.60 20.03 -1.01
C LYS A 338 35.03 19.23 -2.19
N LYS A 339 34.68 19.91 -3.27
CA LYS A 339 34.46 19.28 -4.58
C LYS A 339 35.79 18.71 -5.05
N THR A 340 35.87 17.39 -5.22
CA THR A 340 36.87 16.75 -6.08
C THR A 340 36.27 16.60 -7.46
N TYR A 341 36.97 17.16 -8.47
CA TYR A 341 36.62 17.10 -9.89
C TYR A 341 36.74 15.69 -10.47
#